data_AF-A0A2S8FTX1-F1
#
_entry.id   AF-A0A2S8FTX1-F1
#
_cell.length_a   1.000
_cell.length_b   1.000
_cell.length_c   1.000
_cell.angle_alpha   90.00
_cell.angle_beta   90.00
_cell.angle_gamma   90.00
#
_symmetry.space_group_name_H-M   'P 1'
#
loop_
_entity.id
_entity.type
_entity.pdbx_description
1 polymer ?
#
loop_
_entity_poly.entity_id
_entity_poly.type
_entity_poly.pdbx_seq_one_letter_code
_entity_poly.pdbx_strand_id
1 'polypeptide(L)'
;MHRTSLDKMKAFWEVYMAPMCEQRPVKVLEIGSKCYADHPSYRQVMDHENVSYCGLDLEAGRNVDLVPSHPFVWKELGSNQFDFCISGQTFEHNPMYWITFAEIARVLRPGGIALIIAPGRGAVHRYPLDCWRFYPDAWASLCHYCGIELVESYFEDHGDRRAEPSLMWCDSCVIARKPSFGDPSQQAALDARLQAIAATATCDIPSSDAATSGPCFLRYEADAPYHGPRKGLAGAVRRFAKTLKRMTKGTGDSRRSEAA
;
A
#
# COMPACT_ATOMS: atom_id res chain seq x y z
N MET A 1 -0.49 -12.04 7.16
CA MET A 1 -0.57 -12.66 5.82
C MET A 1 -1.63 -13.75 5.81
N HIS A 2 -2.53 -13.75 4.82
CA HIS A 2 -3.58 -14.78 4.66
C HIS A 2 -3.25 -15.74 3.51
N ARG A 3 -3.95 -16.88 3.47
CA ARG A 3 -3.66 -17.99 2.54
C ARG A 3 -3.71 -17.58 1.08
N THR A 4 -4.76 -16.86 0.64
CA THR A 4 -4.86 -16.42 -0.77
C THR A 4 -3.76 -15.46 -1.19
N SER A 5 -3.08 -14.79 -0.24
CA SER A 5 -1.92 -13.94 -0.53
C SER A 5 -0.69 -14.79 -0.86
N LEU A 6 -0.47 -15.86 -0.09
CA LEU A 6 0.59 -16.84 -0.37
C LEU A 6 0.40 -17.52 -1.72
N ASP A 7 -0.82 -17.88 -2.08
CA ASP A 7 -1.08 -18.57 -3.35
C ASP A 7 -0.81 -17.64 -4.55
N LYS A 8 -1.13 -16.35 -4.44
CA LYS A 8 -0.72 -15.33 -5.42
C LYS A 8 0.80 -15.18 -5.49
N MET A 9 1.49 -15.19 -4.35
CA MET A 9 2.96 -15.13 -4.32
C MET A 9 3.60 -16.36 -4.97
N LYS A 10 3.05 -17.56 -4.76
CA LYS A 10 3.50 -18.79 -5.43
C LYS A 10 3.33 -18.70 -6.95
N ALA A 11 2.17 -18.22 -7.42
CA ALA A 11 1.94 -18.02 -8.85
C ALA A 11 2.94 -17.01 -9.44
N PHE A 12 3.23 -15.91 -8.73
CA PHE A 12 4.25 -14.96 -9.16
C PHE A 12 5.65 -15.57 -9.18
N TRP A 13 6.01 -16.35 -8.16
CA TRP A 13 7.27 -17.07 -8.11
C TRP A 13 7.43 -17.98 -9.34
N GLU A 14 6.44 -18.82 -9.62
CA GLU A 14 6.46 -19.79 -10.72
C GLU A 14 6.59 -19.11 -12.10
N VAL A 15 5.88 -18.00 -12.31
CA VAL A 15 5.83 -17.33 -13.62
C VAL A 15 7.00 -16.38 -13.84
N TYR A 16 7.40 -15.62 -12.81
CA TYR A 16 8.32 -14.49 -12.98
C TYR A 16 9.70 -14.72 -12.37
N MET A 17 9.79 -15.42 -11.23
CA MET A 17 11.03 -15.50 -10.46
C MET A 17 11.81 -16.77 -10.75
N ALA A 18 11.17 -17.94 -10.66
CA ALA A 18 11.81 -19.24 -10.82
C ALA A 18 12.54 -19.37 -12.17
N PRO A 19 11.97 -18.99 -13.33
CA PRO A 19 12.67 -19.11 -14.62
C PRO A 19 13.96 -18.28 -14.68
N MET A 20 14.04 -17.17 -13.93
CA MET A 20 15.25 -16.35 -13.88
C MET A 20 16.26 -16.89 -12.85
N CYS A 21 15.79 -17.45 -11.74
CA CYS A 21 16.61 -18.10 -10.73
C CYS A 21 17.35 -19.34 -11.27
N GLU A 22 16.73 -20.07 -12.20
CA GLU A 22 17.34 -21.22 -12.89
C GLU A 22 18.52 -20.82 -13.77
N GLN A 23 18.55 -19.56 -14.24
CA GLN A 23 19.58 -19.06 -15.14
C GLN A 23 20.70 -18.32 -14.42
N ARG A 24 20.39 -17.63 -13.31
CA ARG A 24 21.34 -16.81 -12.57
C ARG A 24 20.89 -16.52 -11.13
N PRO A 25 21.82 -16.12 -10.24
CA PRO A 25 21.46 -15.52 -8.96
C PRO A 25 20.57 -14.28 -9.11
N VAL A 26 19.59 -14.15 -8.21
CA VAL A 26 18.67 -13.01 -8.14
C VAL A 26 18.62 -12.41 -6.73
N LYS A 27 18.36 -11.11 -6.65
CA LYS A 27 18.16 -10.38 -5.40
C LYS A 27 16.71 -9.95 -5.24
N VAL A 28 16.13 -10.25 -4.09
CA VAL A 28 14.72 -9.99 -3.75
C VAL A 28 14.67 -9.08 -2.52
N LEU A 29 13.86 -8.02 -2.59
CA LEU A 29 13.49 -7.19 -1.45
C LEU A 29 12.02 -7.42 -1.09
N GLU A 30 11.71 -7.78 0.15
CA GLU A 30 10.35 -7.78 0.68
C GLU A 30 10.11 -6.51 1.50
N ILE A 31 9.05 -5.77 1.18
CA ILE A 31 8.64 -4.54 1.88
C ILE A 31 7.45 -4.87 2.79
N GLY A 32 7.59 -4.58 4.08
CA GLY A 32 6.62 -4.98 5.12
C GLY A 32 6.80 -6.44 5.52
N SER A 33 8.06 -6.82 5.75
CA SER A 33 8.50 -8.20 5.86
C SER A 33 8.21 -8.85 7.22
N LYS A 34 7.94 -8.06 8.26
CA LYS A 34 7.85 -8.58 9.63
C LYS A 34 6.76 -9.63 9.74
N CYS A 35 7.18 -10.82 10.17
CA CYS A 35 6.31 -11.98 10.23
C CYS A 35 5.90 -12.28 11.68
N TYR A 36 4.63 -12.04 12.00
CA TYR A 36 4.06 -12.28 13.33
C TYR A 36 3.77 -13.77 13.55
N ALA A 37 4.19 -14.32 14.71
CA ALA A 37 3.87 -15.66 15.26
C ALA A 37 3.53 -16.77 14.22
N ASP A 38 2.42 -17.50 14.36
CA ASP A 38 2.08 -18.67 13.53
C ASP A 38 1.70 -18.33 12.08
N HIS A 39 1.94 -17.09 11.62
CA HIS A 39 1.71 -16.74 10.22
C HIS A 39 2.88 -17.20 9.33
N PRO A 40 2.57 -17.60 8.10
CA PRO A 40 3.58 -17.84 7.08
C PRO A 40 4.24 -16.54 6.60
N SER A 41 5.45 -16.67 6.04
CA SER A 41 6.19 -15.61 5.36
C SER A 41 6.30 -15.92 3.87
N TYR A 42 6.44 -14.90 3.01
CA TYR A 42 6.77 -15.11 1.60
C TYR A 42 8.16 -15.72 1.39
N ARG A 43 9.09 -15.57 2.34
CA ARG A 43 10.43 -16.15 2.24
C ARG A 43 10.39 -17.67 2.02
N GLN A 44 9.43 -18.36 2.62
CA GLN A 44 9.27 -19.82 2.45
C GLN A 44 8.84 -20.24 1.03
N VAL A 45 8.29 -19.32 0.24
CA VAL A 45 7.91 -19.57 -1.16
C VAL A 45 9.14 -19.56 -2.08
N MET A 46 10.21 -18.88 -1.64
CA MET A 46 11.39 -18.58 -2.45
C MET A 46 12.64 -19.30 -1.91
N ASP A 47 12.44 -20.48 -1.31
CA ASP A 47 13.52 -21.31 -0.78
C ASP A 47 14.30 -21.97 -1.94
N HIS A 48 15.24 -21.20 -2.49
CA HIS A 48 16.04 -21.59 -3.65
C HIS A 48 17.46 -21.03 -3.51
N GLU A 49 18.47 -21.82 -3.85
CA GLU A 49 19.89 -21.48 -3.62
C GLU A 49 20.35 -20.20 -4.34
N ASN A 50 19.77 -19.92 -5.51
CA ASN A 50 20.06 -18.70 -6.29
C ASN A 50 19.31 -17.45 -5.83
N VAL A 51 18.53 -17.51 -4.74
CA VAL A 51 17.79 -16.35 -4.20
C VAL A 51 18.54 -15.73 -3.02
N SER A 52 18.92 -14.47 -3.19
CA SER A 52 19.36 -13.61 -2.09
C SER A 52 18.18 -12.74 -1.64
N TYR A 53 17.59 -13.09 -0.50
CA TYR A 53 16.40 -12.44 0.04
C TYR A 53 16.74 -11.42 1.14
N CYS A 54 16.16 -10.22 1.06
CA CYS A 54 16.24 -9.18 2.09
C CYS A 54 14.83 -8.77 2.53
N GLY A 55 14.50 -8.95 3.80
CA GLY A 55 13.26 -8.47 4.41
C GLY A 55 13.43 -7.07 5.01
N LEU A 56 12.60 -6.12 4.59
CA LEU A 56 12.55 -4.76 5.10
C LEU A 56 11.26 -4.52 5.87
N ASP A 57 11.38 -3.98 7.08
CA ASP A 57 10.24 -3.58 7.91
C ASP A 57 10.59 -2.40 8.80
N LEU A 58 9.59 -1.67 9.28
CA LEU A 58 9.76 -0.55 10.21
C LEU A 58 10.23 -1.00 11.59
N GLU A 59 9.98 -2.26 11.94
CA GLU A 59 10.36 -2.83 13.21
C GLU A 59 11.19 -4.10 13.04
N ALA A 60 12.20 -4.29 13.89
CA ALA A 60 12.92 -5.54 13.96
C ALA A 60 11.97 -6.69 14.35
N GLY A 61 12.26 -7.89 13.84
CA GLY A 61 11.47 -9.09 14.12
C GLY A 61 11.82 -10.25 13.23
N ARG A 62 11.06 -11.34 13.37
CA ARG A 62 11.20 -12.51 12.49
C ARG A 62 10.97 -12.10 11.04
N ASN A 63 11.81 -12.61 10.14
CA ASN A 63 11.83 -12.34 8.70
C ASN A 63 12.43 -10.98 8.28
N VAL A 64 12.81 -10.12 9.22
CA VAL A 64 13.36 -8.77 8.93
C VAL A 64 14.88 -8.78 8.97
N ASP A 65 15.51 -8.35 7.87
CA ASP A 65 16.97 -8.20 7.73
C ASP A 65 17.40 -6.74 7.83
N LEU A 66 16.53 -5.79 7.45
CA LEU A 66 16.81 -4.36 7.44
C LEU A 66 15.66 -3.56 8.09
N VAL A 67 16.01 -2.76 9.09
CA VAL A 67 15.15 -1.71 9.64
C VAL A 67 15.67 -0.36 9.14
N PRO A 68 14.96 0.34 8.24
CA PRO A 68 15.44 1.58 7.66
C PRO A 68 15.34 2.73 8.68
N SER A 69 16.25 3.71 8.56
CA SER A 69 16.19 4.91 9.41
C SER A 69 15.05 5.88 9.06
N HIS A 70 14.46 5.73 7.87
CA HIS A 70 13.30 6.49 7.44
C HIS A 70 12.24 5.53 6.85
N PRO A 71 10.95 5.67 7.22
CA PRO A 71 9.94 4.65 6.92
C PRO A 71 9.68 4.46 5.42
N PHE A 72 9.77 5.54 4.64
CA PHE A 72 9.40 5.53 3.22
C PHE A 72 10.55 5.79 2.25
N VAL A 73 11.78 6.04 2.73
CA VAL A 73 12.95 6.44 1.92
C VAL A 73 14.17 5.72 2.47
N TRP A 74 14.73 4.79 1.71
CA TRP A 74 15.68 3.80 2.25
C TRP A 74 17.09 4.11 1.79
N LYS A 75 17.75 5.06 2.47
CA LYS A 75 19.13 5.48 2.15
C LYS A 75 20.16 4.36 2.32
N GLU A 76 19.81 3.33 3.10
CA GLU A 76 20.60 2.12 3.32
C GLU A 76 20.63 1.23 2.06
N LEU A 77 19.68 1.43 1.14
CA LEU A 77 19.58 0.71 -0.12
C LEU A 77 19.99 1.62 -1.29
N GLY A 78 20.96 1.15 -2.07
CA GLY A 78 21.39 1.80 -3.31
C GLY A 78 20.36 1.61 -4.43
N SER A 79 20.42 2.48 -5.44
CA SER A 79 19.61 2.32 -6.66
C SER A 79 20.06 1.08 -7.45
N ASN A 80 19.15 0.48 -8.20
CA ASN A 80 19.44 -0.64 -9.11
C ASN A 80 20.09 -1.88 -8.43
N GLN A 81 19.65 -2.23 -7.23
CA GLN A 81 20.20 -3.33 -6.45
C GLN A 81 19.43 -4.65 -6.57
N PHE A 82 18.11 -4.58 -6.78
CA PHE A 82 17.22 -5.74 -6.72
C PHE A 82 16.68 -6.13 -8.09
N ASP A 83 16.55 -7.43 -8.32
CA ASP A 83 15.85 -7.97 -9.48
C ASP A 83 14.35 -8.00 -9.24
N PHE A 84 13.94 -8.28 -7.99
CA PHE A 84 12.55 -8.30 -7.57
C PHE A 84 12.30 -7.48 -6.32
N CYS A 85 11.15 -6.81 -6.28
CA CYS A 85 10.60 -6.22 -5.05
C CYS A 85 9.20 -6.79 -4.83
N ILE A 86 8.90 -7.24 -3.62
CA ILE A 86 7.61 -7.82 -3.28
C ILE A 86 7.01 -7.13 -2.06
N SER A 87 5.69 -7.00 -2.01
CA SER A 87 4.99 -6.51 -0.82
C SER A 87 3.59 -7.11 -0.75
N GLY A 88 3.17 -7.51 0.45
CA GLY A 88 1.82 -8.02 0.72
C GLY A 88 1.22 -7.36 1.94
N GLN A 89 -0.01 -6.85 1.82
CA GLN A 89 -0.79 -6.30 2.93
C GLN A 89 0.00 -5.26 3.76
N THR A 90 0.63 -4.32 3.06
CA THR A 90 1.43 -3.23 3.65
C THR A 90 1.01 -1.87 3.11
N PHE A 91 0.66 -1.81 1.83
CA PHE A 91 0.34 -0.56 1.14
C PHE A 91 -0.91 0.14 1.68
N GLU A 92 -1.91 -0.62 2.16
CA GLU A 92 -3.10 -0.10 2.82
C GLU A 92 -2.79 0.61 4.12
N HIS A 93 -1.75 0.18 4.83
CA HIS A 93 -1.31 0.76 6.10
C HIS A 93 -0.32 1.91 5.90
N ASN A 94 0.16 2.10 4.65
CA ASN A 94 1.17 3.09 4.32
C ASN A 94 0.53 4.44 3.93
N PRO A 95 0.67 5.50 4.76
CA PRO A 95 0.07 6.81 4.46
C PRO A 95 0.70 7.50 3.24
N MET A 96 1.88 7.08 2.81
CA MET A 96 2.64 7.65 1.70
C MET A 96 3.05 6.57 0.68
N TYR A 97 2.14 5.66 0.36
CA TYR A 97 2.43 4.49 -0.50
C TYR A 97 3.05 4.86 -1.85
N TRP A 98 2.77 6.06 -2.39
CA TRP A 98 3.39 6.54 -3.63
C TRP A 98 4.89 6.81 -3.50
N ILE A 99 5.35 7.22 -2.32
CA ILE A 99 6.79 7.41 -2.03
C ILE A 99 7.47 6.05 -1.93
N THR A 100 6.87 5.12 -1.18
CA THR A 100 7.38 3.74 -1.09
C THR A 100 7.43 3.06 -2.47
N PHE A 101 6.42 3.29 -3.32
CA PHE A 101 6.43 2.75 -4.68
C PHE A 101 7.51 3.40 -5.56
N ALA A 102 7.78 4.70 -5.40
CA ALA A 102 8.91 5.36 -6.05
C ALA A 102 10.26 4.81 -5.56
N GLU A 103 10.41 4.51 -4.28
CA GLU A 103 11.61 3.85 -3.74
C GLU A 103 11.77 2.43 -4.26
N ILE A 104 10.70 1.66 -4.38
CA ILE A 104 10.71 0.34 -5.05
C ILE A 104 11.25 0.49 -6.47
N ALA A 105 10.73 1.45 -7.25
CA ALA A 105 11.22 1.72 -8.59
C ALA A 105 12.71 2.15 -8.61
N ARG A 106 13.17 2.89 -7.60
CA ARG A 106 14.56 3.33 -7.48
C ARG A 106 15.50 2.15 -7.23
N VAL A 107 15.16 1.27 -6.28
CA VAL A 107 16.02 0.15 -5.87
C VAL A 107 15.97 -1.03 -6.85
N LEU A 108 14.92 -1.15 -7.66
CA LEU A 108 14.88 -2.10 -8.78
C LEU A 108 15.95 -1.78 -9.83
N ARG A 109 16.57 -2.82 -10.37
CA ARG A 109 17.41 -2.76 -11.58
C ARG A 109 16.56 -2.45 -12.82
N PRO A 110 17.14 -1.89 -13.90
CA PRO A 110 16.46 -1.85 -15.20
C PRO A 110 15.99 -3.26 -15.60
N GLY A 111 14.73 -3.39 -15.99
CA GLY A 111 14.07 -4.67 -16.26
C GLY A 111 13.61 -5.45 -15.01
N GLY A 112 13.95 -4.99 -13.81
CA GLY A 112 13.51 -5.58 -12.55
C GLY A 112 12.00 -5.41 -12.33
N ILE A 113 11.41 -6.33 -11.56
CA ILE A 113 9.95 -6.49 -11.46
C ILE A 113 9.49 -6.33 -10.01
N ALA A 114 8.41 -5.59 -9.80
CA ALA A 114 7.73 -5.49 -8.52
C ALA A 114 6.40 -6.28 -8.55
N LEU A 115 6.09 -6.99 -7.46
CA LEU A 115 4.73 -7.45 -7.15
C LEU A 115 4.23 -6.77 -5.88
N ILE A 116 3.11 -6.07 -5.97
CA ILE A 116 2.41 -5.52 -4.80
C ILE A 116 1.03 -6.16 -4.71
N ILE A 117 0.71 -6.69 -3.53
CA ILE A 117 -0.61 -7.23 -3.18
C ILE A 117 -1.18 -6.37 -2.05
N ALA A 118 -2.32 -5.71 -2.28
CA ALA A 118 -2.98 -4.87 -1.29
C ALA A 118 -4.50 -5.03 -1.36
N PRO A 119 -5.25 -4.82 -0.27
CA PRO A 119 -6.70 -4.99 -0.28
C PRO A 119 -7.39 -3.98 -1.21
N GLY A 120 -8.26 -4.48 -2.09
CA GLY A 120 -9.12 -3.63 -2.93
C GLY A 120 -10.46 -3.30 -2.25
N ARG A 121 -10.83 -4.04 -1.20
CA ARG A 121 -12.09 -3.91 -0.42
C ARG A 121 -11.86 -4.30 1.05
N GLY A 122 -12.95 -4.45 1.80
CA GLY A 122 -12.94 -4.90 3.20
C GLY A 122 -13.27 -3.80 4.20
N ALA A 123 -13.50 -4.19 5.46
CA ALA A 123 -13.76 -3.27 6.55
C ALA A 123 -12.46 -2.58 6.99
N VAL A 124 -12.58 -1.49 7.75
CA VAL A 124 -11.41 -0.82 8.34
C VAL A 124 -10.77 -1.75 9.38
N HIS A 125 -9.46 -1.95 9.29
CA HIS A 125 -8.64 -2.75 10.22
C HIS A 125 -7.29 -2.05 10.47
N ARG A 126 -7.16 -1.37 11.61
CA ARG A 126 -5.96 -0.57 11.90
C ARG A 126 -4.78 -1.43 12.36
N TYR A 127 -3.61 -1.21 11.75
CA TYR A 127 -2.36 -1.82 12.19
C TYR A 127 -1.10 -1.01 11.80
N PRO A 128 -0.83 0.16 12.40
CA PRO A 128 -1.70 0.96 13.27
C PRO A 128 -2.65 1.88 12.47
N LEU A 129 -2.37 2.12 11.19
CA LEU A 129 -3.24 2.88 10.29
C LEU A 129 -4.02 1.95 9.37
N ASP A 130 -5.01 2.47 8.67
CA ASP A 130 -5.68 1.79 7.56
C ASP A 130 -6.18 2.87 6.60
N CYS A 131 -5.32 3.19 5.63
CA CYS A 131 -5.38 4.41 4.84
C CYS A 131 -6.06 4.19 3.48
N TRP A 132 -5.87 3.03 2.85
CA TRP A 132 -6.18 2.87 1.43
C TRP A 132 -6.84 1.54 1.08
N ARG A 133 -7.70 1.60 0.06
CA ARG A 133 -8.11 0.43 -0.73
C ARG A 133 -7.74 0.69 -2.18
N PHE A 134 -7.15 -0.31 -2.82
CA PHE A 134 -6.59 -0.14 -4.16
C PHE A 134 -7.58 -0.65 -5.20
N TYR A 135 -8.19 0.28 -5.95
CA TYR A 135 -9.01 -0.04 -7.11
C TYR A 135 -8.16 -0.35 -8.34
N PRO A 136 -8.70 -1.03 -9.36
CA PRO A 136 -7.91 -1.45 -10.53
C PRO A 136 -7.09 -0.31 -11.18
N ASP A 137 -7.70 0.87 -11.32
CA ASP A 137 -7.08 2.04 -11.97
C ASP A 137 -5.99 2.71 -11.13
N ALA A 138 -5.94 2.42 -9.82
CA ALA A 138 -4.94 2.99 -8.92
C ALA A 138 -3.53 2.57 -9.34
N TRP A 139 -3.37 1.33 -9.81
CA TRP A 139 -2.08 0.79 -10.23
C TRP A 139 -1.55 1.40 -11.52
N ALA A 140 -2.41 1.54 -12.54
CA ALA A 140 -2.03 2.20 -13.79
C ALA A 140 -1.64 3.65 -13.54
N SER A 141 -2.41 4.35 -12.71
CA SER A 141 -2.13 5.73 -12.31
C SER A 141 -0.81 5.86 -11.56
N LEU A 142 -0.55 4.95 -10.61
CA LEU A 142 0.68 4.95 -9.82
C LEU A 142 1.92 4.61 -10.67
N CYS A 143 1.81 3.62 -11.56
CA CYS A 143 2.88 3.27 -12.50
C CYS A 143 3.23 4.46 -13.40
N HIS A 144 2.20 5.11 -13.97
CA HIS A 144 2.38 6.31 -14.79
C HIS A 144 3.04 7.45 -14.00
N TYR A 145 2.58 7.70 -12.77
CA TYR A 145 3.13 8.73 -11.90
C TYR A 145 4.61 8.51 -11.61
N CYS A 146 5.02 7.28 -11.29
CA CYS A 146 6.41 6.96 -11.00
C CYS A 146 7.28 6.71 -12.25
N GLY A 147 6.69 6.63 -13.45
CA GLY A 147 7.43 6.36 -14.69
C GLY A 147 7.91 4.92 -14.82
N ILE A 148 7.18 3.97 -14.21
CA ILE A 148 7.42 2.53 -14.28
C ILE A 148 6.38 1.86 -15.18
N GLU A 149 6.72 0.75 -15.82
CA GLU A 149 5.81 0.03 -16.72
C GLU A 149 4.80 -0.78 -15.92
N LEU A 150 3.51 -0.66 -16.25
CA LEU A 150 2.50 -1.61 -15.80
C LEU A 150 2.59 -2.86 -16.67
N VAL A 151 2.93 -4.01 -16.08
CA VAL A 151 2.98 -5.30 -16.78
C VAL A 151 1.64 -6.00 -16.68
N GLU A 152 1.13 -6.15 -15.46
CA GLU A 152 -0.17 -6.75 -15.19
C GLU A 152 -0.86 -6.08 -13.99
N SER A 153 -2.18 -6.08 -13.99
CA SER A 153 -2.98 -5.80 -12.81
C SER A 153 -4.05 -6.86 -12.63
N TYR A 154 -4.32 -7.21 -11.37
CA TYR A 154 -5.33 -8.17 -10.99
C TYR A 154 -6.22 -7.58 -9.91
N PHE A 155 -7.51 -7.90 -9.96
CA PHE A 155 -8.47 -7.54 -8.92
C PHE A 155 -9.31 -8.77 -8.60
N GLU A 156 -9.11 -9.30 -7.40
CA GLU A 156 -9.78 -10.51 -6.93
C GLU A 156 -11.29 -10.27 -6.81
N ASP A 157 -12.08 -11.23 -7.30
CA ASP A 157 -13.51 -11.19 -7.11
C ASP A 157 -13.89 -11.60 -5.66
N HIS A 158 -15.18 -11.72 -5.38
CA HIS A 158 -15.64 -12.05 -4.04
C HIS A 158 -15.53 -13.54 -3.68
N GLY A 159 -15.41 -14.42 -4.69
CA GLY A 159 -15.50 -15.88 -4.60
C GLY A 159 -16.50 -16.40 -3.56
N ASP A 160 -16.19 -17.56 -2.97
CA ASP A 160 -16.91 -18.10 -1.82
C ASP A 160 -16.20 -17.74 -0.51
N ARG A 161 -16.61 -16.63 0.10
CA ARG A 161 -16.07 -16.16 1.39
C ARG A 161 -16.35 -17.08 2.58
N ARG A 162 -17.25 -18.05 2.45
CA ARG A 162 -17.45 -19.06 3.51
C ARG A 162 -16.35 -20.11 3.48
N ALA A 163 -15.91 -20.49 2.29
CA ALA A 163 -14.82 -21.43 2.08
C ALA A 163 -13.45 -20.77 2.32
N GLU A 164 -13.28 -19.52 1.86
CA GLU A 164 -12.04 -18.76 2.05
C GLU A 164 -12.36 -17.33 2.51
N PRO A 165 -12.38 -17.09 3.84
CA PRO A 165 -12.74 -15.79 4.40
C PRO A 165 -11.88 -14.62 3.91
N SER A 166 -10.61 -14.84 3.54
CA SER A 166 -9.75 -13.73 3.09
C SER A 166 -10.21 -13.09 1.78
N LEU A 167 -11.07 -13.76 0.99
CA LEU A 167 -11.70 -13.18 -0.20
C LEU A 167 -12.61 -11.98 0.11
N MET A 168 -12.88 -11.68 1.38
CA MET A 168 -13.54 -10.43 1.77
C MET A 168 -12.72 -9.17 1.43
N TRP A 169 -11.39 -9.31 1.33
CA TRP A 169 -10.48 -8.21 1.04
C TRP A 169 -10.42 -7.88 -0.45
N CYS A 170 -10.77 -8.83 -1.32
CA CYS A 170 -10.65 -8.71 -2.77
C CYS A 170 -9.32 -8.08 -3.16
N ASP A 171 -8.24 -8.81 -2.91
CA ASP A 171 -6.90 -8.30 -3.15
C ASP A 171 -6.78 -7.71 -4.56
N SER A 172 -6.25 -6.50 -4.63
CA SER A 172 -5.81 -5.91 -5.86
C SER A 172 -4.29 -5.98 -5.94
N CYS A 173 -3.80 -6.44 -7.08
CA CYS A 173 -2.39 -6.69 -7.30
C CYS A 173 -1.89 -5.93 -8.51
N VAL A 174 -0.60 -5.56 -8.47
CA VAL A 174 0.12 -5.03 -9.62
C VAL A 174 1.44 -5.76 -9.80
N ILE A 175 1.75 -6.07 -11.06
CA ILE A 175 3.09 -6.41 -11.50
C ILE A 175 3.60 -5.22 -12.31
N ALA A 176 4.67 -4.59 -11.82
CA ALA A 176 5.29 -3.43 -12.46
C ALA A 176 6.73 -3.73 -12.83
N ARG A 177 7.25 -3.12 -13.90
CA ARG A 177 8.63 -3.33 -14.36
C ARG A 177 9.35 -2.02 -14.55
N LYS A 178 10.55 -1.91 -13.99
CA LYS A 178 11.42 -0.77 -14.24
C LYS A 178 11.84 -0.77 -15.71
N PRO A 179 11.56 0.29 -16.49
CA PRO A 179 11.95 0.33 -17.89
C PRO A 179 13.47 0.26 -18.02
N SER A 180 13.93 -0.33 -19.12
CA SER A 180 15.32 -0.30 -19.54
C SER A 180 15.47 0.68 -20.69
N PHE A 181 16.32 1.68 -20.51
CA PHE A 181 16.57 2.70 -21.53
C PHE A 181 17.89 2.45 -22.24
N GLY A 182 17.90 2.56 -23.57
CA GLY A 182 19.14 2.66 -24.34
C GLY A 182 19.75 4.06 -24.28
N ASP A 183 18.93 5.08 -24.04
CA ASP A 183 19.35 6.48 -23.93
C ASP A 183 19.55 6.88 -22.45
N PRO A 184 20.78 7.29 -22.05
CA PRO A 184 21.06 7.79 -20.71
C PRO A 184 20.19 8.97 -20.27
N SER A 185 19.69 9.79 -21.20
CA SER A 185 18.84 10.94 -20.87
C SER A 185 17.49 10.52 -20.29
N GLN A 186 16.93 9.40 -20.77
CA GLN A 186 15.68 8.84 -20.28
C GLN A 186 15.84 8.24 -18.88
N GLN A 187 16.97 7.55 -18.65
CA GLN A 187 17.32 7.05 -17.31
C GLN A 187 17.47 8.20 -16.31
N ALA A 188 18.20 9.26 -16.68
CA ALA A 188 18.36 10.43 -15.82
C ALA A 188 17.01 11.13 -15.53
N ALA A 189 16.10 11.18 -16.51
CA ALA A 189 14.76 11.73 -16.31
C ALA A 189 13.90 10.89 -15.34
N LEU A 190 13.99 9.55 -15.43
CA LEU A 190 13.34 8.67 -14.46
C LEU A 190 13.91 8.88 -13.06
N ASP A 191 15.24 8.88 -12.93
CA ASP A 191 15.90 9.05 -11.63
C ASP A 191 15.55 10.40 -10.98
N ALA A 192 15.55 11.48 -11.76
CA ALA A 192 15.13 12.81 -11.29
C ALA A 192 13.67 12.84 -10.83
N ARG A 193 12.77 12.17 -11.56
CA ARG A 193 11.36 12.03 -11.17
C ARG A 193 11.21 11.29 -9.84
N LEU A 194 11.86 10.14 -9.69
CA LEU A 194 11.78 9.34 -8.46
C LEU A 194 12.35 10.11 -7.27
N GLN A 195 13.46 10.82 -7.46
CA GLN A 195 14.04 11.69 -6.43
C GLN A 195 13.09 12.84 -6.04
N ALA A 196 12.40 13.46 -7.01
CA ALA A 196 11.43 14.52 -6.74
C ALA A 196 10.23 14.01 -5.92
N ILE A 197 9.75 12.79 -6.21
CA ILE A 197 8.69 12.15 -5.42
C ILE A 197 9.19 11.88 -4.00
N ALA A 198 10.38 11.28 -3.86
CA ALA A 198 10.98 10.99 -2.56
C ALA A 198 11.23 12.25 -1.71
N ALA A 199 11.53 13.38 -2.34
CA ALA A 199 11.72 14.66 -1.65
C ALA A 199 10.45 15.21 -0.99
N THR A 200 9.26 14.67 -1.33
CA THR A 200 8.00 15.02 -0.67
C THR A 200 7.73 14.22 0.61
N ALA A 201 8.63 13.31 0.99
CA ALA A 201 8.46 12.46 2.15
C ALA A 201 8.49 13.25 3.46
N THR A 202 7.58 12.87 4.36
CA THR A 202 7.63 13.26 5.77
C THR A 202 8.09 12.08 6.59
N CYS A 203 8.89 12.33 7.62
CA CYS A 203 9.42 11.29 8.49
C CYS A 203 8.34 10.72 9.42
N ASP A 204 7.34 11.53 9.76
CA ASP A 204 6.35 11.20 10.78
C ASP A 204 5.24 10.29 10.20
N ILE A 205 4.93 9.22 10.92
CA ILE A 205 3.74 8.41 10.67
C ILE A 205 2.59 9.05 11.46
N PRO A 206 1.48 9.46 10.82
CA PRO A 206 0.35 10.06 11.52
C PRO A 206 -0.16 9.17 12.66
N SER A 207 -0.46 9.77 13.82
CA SER A 207 -1.18 9.06 14.89
C SER A 207 -2.66 8.92 14.52
N SER A 208 -3.25 7.75 14.80
CA SER A 208 -4.68 7.51 14.65
C SER A 208 -5.55 8.40 15.56
N ASP A 209 -4.96 9.03 16.58
CA ASP A 209 -5.67 9.87 17.56
C ASP A 209 -5.89 11.31 17.07
N ALA A 210 -5.22 11.72 15.99
CA ALA A 210 -5.14 13.13 15.59
C ALA A 210 -6.46 13.74 15.06
N ALA A 211 -7.49 12.93 14.81
CA ALA A 211 -8.72 13.39 14.14
C ALA A 211 -10.01 13.13 14.93
N THR A 212 -9.99 13.07 16.27
CA THR A 212 -11.19 12.73 17.06
C THR A 212 -12.04 13.91 17.53
N SER A 213 -11.67 15.16 17.20
CA SER A 213 -12.41 16.34 17.68
C SER A 213 -12.59 17.38 16.57
N GLY A 214 -13.79 17.39 16.00
CA GLY A 214 -14.28 18.45 15.11
C GLY A 214 -15.81 18.46 15.12
N PRO A 215 -16.47 19.59 14.79
CA PRO A 215 -17.91 19.74 14.91
C PRO A 215 -18.74 18.79 14.02
N CYS A 216 -18.09 18.11 13.06
CA CYS A 216 -18.69 17.12 12.14
C CYS A 216 -18.04 15.73 12.24
N PHE A 217 -17.38 15.39 13.35
CA PHE A 217 -16.76 14.09 13.51
C PHE A 217 -17.81 12.97 13.54
N LEU A 218 -17.85 12.16 12.49
CA LEU A 218 -18.57 10.89 12.43
C LEU A 218 -17.55 9.77 12.60
N ARG A 219 -17.70 8.94 13.64
CA ARG A 219 -16.90 7.71 13.74
C ARG A 219 -17.38 6.75 12.66
N TYR A 220 -16.57 6.55 11.62
CA TYR A 220 -16.82 5.52 10.61
C TYR A 220 -17.21 4.19 11.26
N GLU A 221 -16.54 3.78 12.33
CA GLU A 221 -16.79 2.52 13.05
C GLU A 221 -18.11 2.52 13.85
N ALA A 222 -18.56 3.68 14.34
CA ALA A 222 -19.82 3.78 15.07
C ALA A 222 -21.05 3.80 14.14
N ASP A 223 -20.86 4.23 12.88
CA ASP A 223 -21.92 4.35 11.87
C ASP A 223 -21.77 3.36 10.69
N ALA A 224 -20.73 2.52 10.67
CA ALA A 224 -20.48 1.58 9.58
C ALA A 224 -21.63 0.57 9.47
N PRO A 225 -22.24 0.40 8.28
CA PRO A 225 -23.43 -0.42 8.08
C PRO A 225 -23.18 -1.93 8.30
N TYR A 226 -21.94 -2.33 8.57
CA TYR A 226 -21.54 -3.72 8.80
C TYR A 226 -21.64 -4.17 10.26
N HIS A 227 -21.77 -3.25 11.23
CA HIS A 227 -21.69 -3.58 12.67
C HIS A 227 -22.99 -3.34 13.47
N GLY A 228 -24.12 -3.01 12.82
CA GLY A 228 -25.41 -2.85 13.51
C GLY A 228 -26.62 -3.21 12.65
N PRO A 229 -27.80 -3.45 13.25
CA PRO A 229 -29.04 -3.66 12.50
C PRO A 229 -29.25 -2.45 11.59
N ARG A 230 -29.43 -2.71 10.28
CA ARG A 230 -29.54 -1.70 9.22
C ARG A 230 -30.65 -0.68 9.54
N LYS A 231 -30.33 0.38 10.29
CA LYS A 231 -31.14 1.58 10.33
C LYS A 231 -30.92 2.24 8.97
N GLY A 232 -31.86 2.00 8.05
CA GLY A 232 -31.70 2.19 6.61
C GLY A 232 -31.10 3.52 6.18
N LEU A 233 -30.49 3.53 4.98
CA LEU A 233 -29.82 4.65 4.31
C LEU A 233 -30.46 6.03 4.53
N ALA A 234 -31.80 6.11 4.54
CA ALA A 234 -32.55 7.32 4.80
C ALA A 234 -32.28 7.94 6.20
N GLY A 235 -31.95 7.13 7.20
CA GLY A 235 -31.58 7.58 8.54
C GLY A 235 -30.20 8.24 8.58
N ALA A 236 -29.21 7.67 7.90
CA ALA A 236 -27.85 8.23 7.81
C ALA A 236 -27.85 9.56 7.02
N VAL A 237 -28.54 9.60 5.87
CA VAL A 237 -28.71 10.82 5.06
C VAL A 237 -29.42 11.93 5.85
N ARG A 238 -30.47 11.58 6.63
CA ARG A 238 -31.16 12.55 7.50
C ARG A 238 -30.26 13.09 8.62
N ARG A 239 -29.38 12.27 9.20
CA ARG A 239 -28.41 12.73 10.21
C ARG A 239 -27.40 13.71 9.59
N PHE A 240 -26.81 13.35 8.46
CA PHE A 240 -25.88 14.22 7.72
C PHE A 240 -26.52 15.57 7.34
N ALA A 241 -27.74 15.54 6.79
CA ALA A 241 -28.47 16.76 6.43
C ALA A 241 -28.83 17.64 7.65
N LYS A 242 -29.12 17.03 8.82
CA LYS A 242 -29.41 17.77 10.06
C LYS A 242 -28.15 18.45 10.62
N THR A 243 -26.99 17.80 10.49
CA THR A 243 -25.69 18.38 10.87
C THR A 243 -25.36 19.60 10.01
N LEU A 244 -25.49 19.48 8.68
CA LEU A 244 -25.27 20.62 7.76
C LEU A 244 -26.18 21.83 8.06
N LYS A 245 -27.47 21.59 8.34
CA LYS A 245 -28.44 22.66 8.65
C LYS A 245 -28.17 23.37 9.99
N ARG A 246 -27.52 22.73 10.95
CA ARG A 246 -27.12 23.38 12.21
C ARG A 246 -25.97 24.36 11.98
N MET A 247 -25.08 24.06 11.04
CA MET A 247 -23.92 24.90 10.74
C MET A 247 -24.32 26.19 10.01
N THR A 248 -25.27 26.13 9.08
CA THR A 248 -25.74 27.33 8.36
C THR A 248 -26.56 28.29 9.22
N LYS A 249 -27.09 27.83 10.37
CA LYS A 249 -27.74 28.69 11.36
C LYS A 249 -26.75 29.36 12.32
N GLY A 250 -25.54 28.84 12.47
CA GLY A 250 -24.51 29.38 13.37
C GLY A 250 -23.68 30.54 12.80
N THR A 251 -23.82 30.86 11.52
CA THR A 251 -23.06 31.91 10.83
C THR A 251 -23.85 33.22 10.67
N GLY A 252 -25.02 33.35 11.29
CA GLY A 252 -25.97 34.43 11.03
C GLY A 252 -26.04 35.57 12.07
N ASP A 253 -25.34 35.49 13.21
CA ASP A 253 -25.63 36.40 14.34
C ASP A 253 -24.39 37.11 14.94
N SER A 254 -23.50 37.62 14.07
CA SER A 254 -22.36 38.45 14.50
C SER A 254 -22.33 39.85 13.87
N ARG A 255 -23.49 40.43 13.54
CA ARG A 255 -23.59 41.86 13.18
C ARG A 255 -24.75 42.53 13.91
N ARG A 256 -24.55 42.86 15.18
CA ARG A 256 -25.25 43.95 15.89
C ARG A 256 -24.61 44.17 17.27
N SER A 257 -23.55 44.97 17.32
CA SER A 257 -23.28 45.94 18.40
C SER A 257 -21.92 46.59 18.18
N GLU A 258 -21.89 47.73 17.49
CA GLU A 258 -20.91 48.79 17.74
C GLU A 258 -21.52 50.08 17.19
N ALA A 259 -22.35 50.69 18.02
CA ALA A 259 -22.74 52.09 17.94
C ALA A 259 -22.44 52.68 19.32
N ALA A 260 -21.39 53.48 19.38
CA ALA A 260 -21.15 54.53 20.35
C ALA A 260 -20.66 55.74 19.55
#